data_AF-W5TNR9-F1
#
_entry.id   AF-W5TNR9-F1
#
_cell.length_a   1.000
_cell.length_b   1.000
_cell.length_c   1.000
_cell.angle_alpha   90.00
_cell.angle_beta   90.00
_cell.angle_gamma   90.00
#
_symmetry.space_group_name_H-M   'P 1'
#
loop_
_entity.id
_entity.type
_entity.pdbx_description
1 polymer ?
#
loop_
_entity_poly.entity_id
_entity_poly.type
_entity_poly.pdbx_seq_one_letter_code
_entity_poly.pdbx_strand_id
1 'polypeptide(L)'
;MTIQDLCAICQHGATHHANGLLLCPEHVKSLGADQPRAVRRAAGYHGERARRLPDRMKLFVDDERPAPPDWMLVKTLPAALAVLNGLRLSGYGLLAISLDHDLSTRIQDYQEDHTSRPIVLWMCENDWWPTEVYVHTSNPAGEEWLTGMVRRYAPPGTLCGYGSNFWATCPIDPVERNVIRKFR
;
A
#
# COMPACT_ATOMS: atom_id res chain seq x y z
N MET A 1 -1.31 24.81 -16.76
CA MET A 1 -0.22 23.81 -16.78
C MET A 1 -0.89 22.47 -16.49
N THR A 2 -1.14 21.68 -17.53
CA THR A 2 -2.05 20.53 -17.54
C THR A 2 -1.29 19.22 -17.71
N ILE A 3 -1.88 18.12 -17.25
CA ILE A 3 -1.32 16.75 -17.11
C ILE A 3 -0.85 16.09 -18.44
N GLN A 4 -0.86 16.80 -19.56
CA GLN A 4 -0.42 16.28 -20.87
C GLN A 4 1.07 16.56 -21.21
N ASP A 5 1.79 17.36 -20.41
CA ASP A 5 3.16 17.80 -20.77
C ASP A 5 4.30 16.93 -20.20
N LEU A 6 4.01 15.79 -19.56
CA LEU A 6 5.04 14.92 -18.96
C LEU A 6 5.40 13.65 -19.77
N CYS A 7 4.84 13.46 -20.97
CA CYS A 7 5.11 12.28 -21.81
C CYS A 7 6.19 12.48 -22.90
N ALA A 8 6.95 13.57 -22.88
CA ALA A 8 7.86 13.93 -23.98
C ALA A 8 9.37 13.79 -23.68
N ILE A 9 9.79 12.98 -22.70
CA ILE A 9 11.23 12.82 -22.35
C ILE A 9 11.76 11.37 -22.53
N CYS A 10 10.99 10.46 -23.16
CA CYS A 10 11.43 9.07 -23.38
C CYS A 10 11.53 8.62 -24.86
N GLN A 11 11.65 9.54 -25.83
CA GLN A 11 11.63 9.16 -27.25
C GLN A 11 12.67 9.85 -28.14
N HIS A 12 13.93 9.96 -27.72
CA HIS A 12 15.01 10.30 -28.66
C HIS A 12 16.25 9.44 -28.39
N GLY A 13 16.47 8.41 -29.20
CA GLY A 13 17.75 7.68 -29.18
C GLY A 13 17.78 6.26 -29.74
N ALA A 14 17.04 5.95 -30.81
CA ALA A 14 17.28 4.71 -31.55
C ALA A 14 16.96 4.89 -33.04
N THR A 15 17.90 5.45 -33.79
CA THR A 15 17.88 5.50 -35.25
C THR A 15 18.54 4.25 -35.84
N HIS A 16 17.73 3.48 -36.58
CA HIS A 16 18.00 2.83 -37.87
C HIS A 16 19.23 1.93 -38.06
N HIS A 17 18.96 0.63 -38.27
CA HIS A 17 19.27 -0.11 -39.50
C HIS A 17 18.23 -1.26 -39.60
N ALA A 18 17.21 -1.12 -40.46
CA ALA A 18 17.16 -1.69 -41.80
C ALA A 18 17.18 -3.23 -41.82
N ASN A 19 16.00 -3.84 -41.95
CA ASN A 19 15.66 -4.76 -43.05
C ASN A 19 14.36 -5.53 -42.77
N GLY A 20 13.49 -5.57 -43.79
CA GLY A 20 12.80 -6.81 -44.11
C GLY A 20 11.29 -6.85 -43.89
N LEU A 21 10.58 -6.68 -45.01
CA LEU A 21 9.34 -7.39 -45.37
C LEU A 21 8.01 -6.95 -44.74
N LEU A 22 7.35 -6.06 -45.49
CA LEU A 22 5.94 -6.15 -45.87
C LEU A 22 5.44 -7.59 -46.03
N LEU A 23 4.33 -7.94 -45.38
CA LEU A 23 3.26 -8.74 -46.00
C LEU A 23 1.89 -8.29 -45.45
N CYS A 24 1.00 -7.95 -46.39
CA CYS A 24 -0.41 -7.66 -46.17
C CYS A 24 -1.19 -8.91 -45.73
N PRO A 25 -2.32 -8.74 -45.01
CA PRO A 25 -3.27 -9.81 -44.73
C PRO A 25 -4.09 -10.11 -45.99
N GLU A 26 -4.50 -11.37 -46.18
CA GLU A 26 -5.62 -11.89 -47.00
C GLU A 26 -5.21 -13.19 -47.71
N HIS A 27 -5.34 -14.33 -47.01
CA HIS A 27 -5.80 -15.56 -47.66
C HIS A 27 -6.42 -16.53 -46.65
N VAL A 28 -7.75 -16.52 -46.67
CA VAL A 28 -8.64 -17.56 -46.13
C VAL A 28 -8.62 -18.76 -47.07
N LYS A 29 -8.53 -19.97 -46.52
CA LYS A 29 -9.13 -21.25 -47.00
C LYS A 29 -8.81 -22.35 -45.96
N SER A 30 -9.76 -22.65 -45.07
CA SER A 30 -10.70 -23.79 -45.20
C SER A 30 -10.03 -25.16 -45.26
N LEU A 31 -9.86 -25.79 -44.10
CA LEU A 31 -9.96 -27.24 -43.95
C LEU A 31 -10.79 -27.52 -42.72
N GLY A 32 -11.90 -28.21 -42.95
CA GLY A 32 -12.86 -28.58 -41.92
C GLY A 32 -12.61 -29.97 -41.34
N ALA A 33 -13.58 -30.31 -40.50
CA ALA A 33 -13.96 -31.61 -39.99
C ALA A 33 -13.08 -32.26 -38.90
N ASP A 34 -13.78 -32.49 -37.79
CA ASP A 34 -13.75 -33.70 -36.99
C ASP A 34 -12.90 -33.68 -35.71
N GLN A 35 -13.53 -33.29 -34.59
CA GLN A 35 -13.33 -33.96 -33.31
C GLN A 35 -14.64 -34.03 -32.48
N PRO A 36 -14.90 -35.16 -31.79
CA PRO A 36 -16.23 -35.57 -31.34
C PRO A 36 -16.70 -34.96 -30.00
N ARG A 37 -18.03 -34.87 -29.88
CA ARG A 37 -18.77 -34.70 -28.61
C ARG A 37 -18.78 -36.00 -27.79
N ALA A 38 -18.03 -36.02 -26.71
CA ALA A 38 -18.28 -36.74 -25.44
C ALA A 38 -16.98 -36.56 -24.63
N VAL A 39 -16.97 -36.02 -23.39
CA VAL A 39 -17.37 -36.74 -22.18
C VAL A 39 -17.92 -35.75 -21.14
N ARG A 40 -18.99 -36.18 -20.47
CA ARG A 40 -19.61 -35.51 -19.32
C ARG A 40 -18.71 -35.57 -18.08
N ARG A 41 -18.73 -34.50 -17.29
CA ARG A 41 -18.64 -34.42 -15.82
C ARG A 41 -17.74 -35.45 -15.10
N ALA A 42 -16.62 -34.97 -14.59
CA ALA A 42 -16.10 -35.30 -13.25
C ALA A 42 -15.97 -33.95 -12.51
N ALA A 43 -16.86 -33.64 -11.57
CA ALA A 43 -16.76 -34.03 -10.17
C ALA A 43 -15.60 -33.30 -9.45
N GLY A 44 -15.98 -32.20 -8.78
CA GLY A 44 -15.43 -31.77 -7.48
C GLY A 44 -13.92 -31.61 -7.35
N TYR A 45 -13.41 -30.44 -7.71
CA TYR A 45 -12.27 -29.86 -7.00
C TYR A 45 -12.81 -28.95 -5.88
N HIS A 46 -13.41 -29.57 -4.87
CA HIS A 46 -13.64 -28.95 -3.57
C HIS A 46 -12.45 -29.33 -2.68
N GLY A 47 -11.43 -28.47 -2.65
CA GLY A 47 -10.22 -28.64 -1.85
C GLY A 47 -9.05 -28.03 -2.62
N GLU A 48 -8.41 -26.95 -2.21
CA GLU A 48 -8.35 -26.27 -0.94
C GLU A 48 -8.78 -24.81 -1.12
N ARG A 49 -9.28 -24.20 -0.05
CA ARG A 49 -9.32 -22.75 0.10
C ARG A 49 -7.97 -22.21 -0.38
N ALA A 50 -7.93 -21.59 -1.57
CA ALA A 50 -6.87 -20.67 -1.91
C ALA A 50 -6.70 -19.83 -0.66
N ARG A 51 -5.55 -19.96 0.01
CA ARG A 51 -5.26 -19.17 1.19
C ARG A 51 -5.45 -17.75 0.72
N ARG A 52 -6.58 -17.13 1.11
CA ARG A 52 -6.80 -15.70 0.95
C ARG A 52 -5.52 -15.11 1.54
N LEU A 53 -4.62 -14.63 0.68
CA LEU A 53 -3.64 -13.67 1.14
C LEU A 53 -4.48 -12.66 1.93
N PRO A 54 -4.10 -12.30 3.17
CA PRO A 54 -4.93 -11.38 3.94
C PRO A 54 -5.20 -10.21 3.02
N ASP A 55 -6.46 -10.01 2.63
CA ASP A 55 -6.88 -9.14 1.50
C ASP A 55 -6.55 -7.65 1.77
N ARG A 56 -5.78 -7.38 2.84
CA ARG A 56 -5.50 -6.09 3.39
C ARG A 56 -4.10 -6.07 4.02
N MET A 57 -3.27 -5.19 3.49
CA MET A 57 -1.87 -5.02 3.86
C MET A 57 -1.69 -4.19 5.15
N LYS A 58 -0.60 -4.38 5.88
CA LYS A 58 -0.21 -3.50 6.99
C LYS A 58 1.12 -2.81 6.70
N LEU A 59 1.19 -1.49 6.87
CA LEU A 59 2.39 -0.69 6.59
C LEU A 59 2.97 -0.09 7.85
N PHE A 60 4.26 -0.32 8.09
CA PHE A 60 5.01 0.25 9.20
C PHE A 60 6.03 1.23 8.62
N VAL A 61 5.75 2.53 8.76
CA VAL A 61 6.56 3.60 8.17
C VAL A 61 7.49 4.16 9.23
N ASP A 62 8.75 3.73 9.17
CA ASP A 62 9.81 4.02 10.14
C ASP A 62 11.17 3.76 9.47
N ASP A 63 12.13 4.66 9.64
CA ASP A 63 13.48 4.52 9.08
C ASP A 63 14.44 3.76 10.01
N GLU A 64 14.21 3.81 11.31
CA GLU A 64 15.09 3.30 12.36
C GLU A 64 14.64 1.92 12.87
N ARG A 65 13.38 1.79 13.28
CA ARG A 65 12.87 0.64 14.04
C ARG A 65 12.48 -0.53 13.14
N PRO A 66 12.65 -1.78 13.60
CA PRO A 66 12.15 -2.94 12.88
C PRO A 66 10.62 -2.99 12.92
N ALA A 67 10.01 -3.38 11.81
CA ALA A 67 8.57 -3.63 11.77
C ALA A 67 8.22 -4.89 12.59
N PRO A 68 7.05 -4.91 13.25
CA PRO A 68 6.52 -6.12 13.87
C PRO A 68 6.20 -7.22 12.83
N PRO A 69 5.98 -8.47 13.28
CA PRO A 69 5.50 -9.54 12.41
C PRO A 69 4.23 -9.15 11.66
N ASP A 70 4.13 -9.56 10.39
CA ASP A 70 3.01 -9.28 9.47
C ASP A 70 2.83 -7.82 9.05
N TRP A 71 3.79 -6.93 9.35
CA TRP A 71 3.85 -5.58 8.83
C TRP A 71 4.95 -5.44 7.78
N MET A 72 4.65 -4.74 6.68
CA MET A 72 5.68 -4.33 5.72
C MET A 72 6.37 -3.06 6.22
N LEU A 73 7.68 -3.14 6.43
CA LEU A 73 8.52 -1.99 6.75
C LEU A 73 8.73 -1.12 5.51
N VAL A 74 8.47 0.18 5.63
CA VAL A 74 8.76 1.18 4.61
C VAL A 74 9.56 2.32 5.22
N LYS A 75 10.80 2.49 4.77
CA LYS A 75 11.77 3.37 5.45
C LYS A 75 11.80 4.82 5.01
N THR A 76 11.18 5.14 3.87
CA THR A 76 11.30 6.47 3.27
C THR A 76 9.95 6.99 2.81
N LEU A 77 9.81 8.30 2.84
CA LEU A 77 8.61 8.99 2.37
C LEU A 77 8.27 8.62 0.90
N PRO A 78 9.22 8.66 -0.08
CA PRO A 78 8.91 8.29 -1.46
C PRO A 78 8.42 6.85 -1.59
N ALA A 79 9.03 5.91 -0.86
CA ALA A 79 8.61 4.51 -0.88
C ALA A 79 7.19 4.35 -0.28
N ALA A 80 6.88 5.06 0.80
CA ALA A 80 5.55 5.00 1.41
C ALA A 80 4.46 5.52 0.46
N LEU A 81 4.69 6.68 -0.17
CA LEU A 81 3.74 7.22 -1.15
C LEU A 81 3.59 6.31 -2.38
N ALA A 82 4.68 5.72 -2.87
CA ALA A 82 4.63 4.77 -3.98
C ALA A 82 3.79 3.53 -3.65
N VAL A 83 3.94 2.98 -2.44
CA VAL A 83 3.15 1.82 -1.99
C VAL A 83 1.68 2.20 -1.85
N LEU A 84 1.35 3.32 -1.19
CA LEU A 84 -0.04 3.77 -1.03
C LEU A 84 -0.73 3.98 -2.39
N ASN A 85 -0.05 4.67 -3.31
CA ASN A 85 -0.57 4.90 -4.66
C ASN A 85 -0.74 3.58 -5.43
N GLY A 86 0.24 2.68 -5.34
CA GLY A 86 0.17 1.36 -5.97
C GLY A 86 -1.00 0.51 -5.47
N LEU A 87 -1.22 0.48 -4.14
CA LEU A 87 -2.35 -0.23 -3.52
C LEU A 87 -3.69 0.35 -4.00
N ARG A 88 -3.83 1.68 -3.95
CA ARG A 88 -5.04 2.38 -4.39
C ARG A 88 -5.36 2.09 -5.86
N LEU A 89 -4.39 2.22 -6.76
CA LEU A 89 -4.57 1.99 -8.20
C LEU A 89 -4.88 0.52 -8.53
N SER A 90 -4.35 -0.41 -7.74
CA SER A 90 -4.55 -1.85 -7.94
C SER A 90 -5.85 -2.38 -7.29
N GLY A 91 -6.56 -1.54 -6.54
CA GLY A 91 -7.77 -1.93 -5.81
C GLY A 91 -7.52 -2.81 -4.58
N TYR A 92 -6.27 -2.91 -4.10
CA TYR A 92 -5.95 -3.61 -2.86
C TYR A 92 -6.28 -2.74 -1.65
N GLY A 93 -6.77 -3.37 -0.58
CA GLY A 93 -7.05 -2.69 0.67
C GLY A 93 -5.79 -2.49 1.52
N LEU A 94 -5.73 -1.36 2.23
CA LEU A 94 -4.81 -1.15 3.34
C LEU A 94 -5.56 -1.40 4.66
N LEU A 95 -5.14 -2.41 5.41
CA LEU A 95 -5.73 -2.71 6.71
C LEU A 95 -5.32 -1.64 7.73
N ALA A 96 -4.01 -1.46 7.85
CA ALA A 96 -3.42 -0.64 8.89
C ALA A 96 -2.17 0.10 8.40
N ILE A 97 -1.95 1.28 8.94
CA ILE A 97 -0.68 2.01 8.81
C ILE A 97 -0.21 2.48 10.18
N SER A 98 1.10 2.39 10.42
CA SER A 98 1.76 2.90 11.60
C SER A 98 2.82 3.91 11.17
N LEU A 99 2.82 5.10 11.76
CA LEU A 99 3.66 6.22 11.32
C LEU A 99 4.62 6.69 12.42
N ASP A 100 5.93 6.67 12.15
CA ASP A 100 6.87 7.56 12.83
C ASP A 100 6.79 8.95 12.20
N HIS A 101 6.98 10.01 12.99
CA HIS A 101 7.00 11.37 12.48
C HIS A 101 8.25 11.65 11.66
N ASP A 102 9.41 11.31 12.22
CA ASP A 102 10.71 11.58 11.63
C ASP A 102 11.08 10.39 10.75
N LEU A 103 11.38 10.64 9.48
CA LEU A 103 11.83 9.63 8.52
C LEU A 103 13.21 10.04 8.06
N SER A 104 14.27 9.77 8.83
CA SER A 104 15.59 10.24 8.43
C SER A 104 15.98 9.59 7.08
N THR A 105 16.20 10.43 6.06
CA THR A 105 17.08 10.02 4.98
C THR A 105 18.45 10.51 5.40
N ARG A 106 19.35 9.60 5.77
CA ARG A 106 20.76 9.95 5.95
C ARG A 106 21.35 10.29 4.59
N ILE A 107 21.03 11.46 4.07
CA ILE A 107 21.83 12.13 3.06
C ILE A 107 22.42 13.32 3.79
N GLN A 108 23.71 13.21 4.11
CA GLN A 108 24.43 14.11 5.02
C GLN A 108 24.41 15.60 4.62
N ASP A 109 23.93 15.94 3.43
CA ASP A 109 24.11 17.26 2.84
C ASP A 109 22.81 17.91 2.33
N TYR A 110 21.64 17.28 2.51
CA TYR A 110 20.35 17.87 2.11
C TYR A 110 19.34 17.86 3.27
N GLN A 111 19.00 19.07 3.74
CA GLN A 111 18.12 19.32 4.87
C GLN A 111 16.69 19.52 4.35
N GLU A 112 16.11 18.48 3.74
CA GLU A 112 14.68 18.44 3.48
C GLU A 112 13.96 17.88 4.71
N ASP A 113 12.78 18.43 5.02
CA ASP A 113 11.90 17.92 6.09
C ASP A 113 11.39 16.51 5.71
N HIS A 114 12.20 15.50 5.98
CA HIS A 114 11.83 14.11 5.78
C HIS A 114 10.97 13.65 6.95
N THR A 115 9.69 14.02 6.88
CA THR A 115 8.67 13.63 7.87
C THR A 115 7.61 12.77 7.21
N SER A 116 6.79 12.07 8.01
CA SER A 116 5.60 11.36 7.52
C SER A 116 4.40 12.28 7.27
N ARG A 117 4.51 13.60 7.50
CA ARG A 117 3.42 14.55 7.28
C ARG A 117 2.83 14.48 5.86
N PRO A 118 3.64 14.42 4.78
CA PRO A 118 3.09 14.33 3.43
C PRO A 118 2.32 13.03 3.17
N ILE A 119 2.58 11.96 3.93
CA ILE A 119 1.82 10.71 3.85
C ILE A 119 0.38 10.95 4.32
N VAL A 120 0.21 11.64 5.46
CA VAL A 120 -1.11 11.96 5.99
C VAL A 120 -1.84 12.96 5.11
N LEU A 121 -1.15 13.98 4.60
CA LEU A 121 -1.74 14.91 3.64
C LEU A 121 -2.21 14.20 2.38
N TRP A 122 -1.43 13.26 1.84
CA TRP A 122 -1.84 12.45 0.71
C TRP A 122 -3.11 11.64 1.00
N MET A 123 -3.24 11.03 2.19
CA MET A 123 -4.46 10.32 2.60
C MET A 123 -5.67 11.26 2.66
N CYS A 124 -5.50 12.48 3.19
CA CYS A 124 -6.53 13.52 3.20
C CYS A 124 -6.95 13.93 1.78
N GLU A 125 -5.98 14.20 0.90
CA GLU A 125 -6.22 14.66 -0.48
C GLU A 125 -6.95 13.62 -1.34
N ASN A 126 -6.72 12.34 -1.07
CA ASN A 126 -7.30 11.24 -1.85
C ASN A 126 -8.54 10.62 -1.19
N ASP A 127 -8.95 11.11 -0.02
CA ASP A 127 -10.00 10.53 0.83
C ASP A 127 -9.84 9.00 0.96
N TRP A 128 -8.59 8.57 1.17
CA TRP A 128 -8.23 7.15 1.16
C TRP A 128 -7.50 6.78 2.44
N TRP A 129 -8.29 6.27 3.39
CA TRP A 129 -7.83 5.92 4.72
C TRP A 129 -7.83 4.39 4.93
N PRO A 130 -6.83 3.84 5.63
CA PRO A 130 -6.91 2.47 6.11
C PRO A 130 -7.98 2.34 7.20
N THR A 131 -8.28 1.09 7.57
CA THR A 131 -9.18 0.83 8.71
C THR A 131 -8.55 1.27 10.03
N GLU A 132 -7.24 1.13 10.15
CA GLU A 132 -6.50 1.42 11.38
C GLU A 132 -5.30 2.34 11.12
N VAL A 133 -5.15 3.38 11.92
CA VAL A 133 -3.99 4.26 11.93
C VAL A 133 -3.36 4.26 13.32
N TYR A 134 -2.04 4.11 13.35
CA TYR A 134 -1.21 4.17 14.53
C TYR A 134 -0.14 5.26 14.37
N VAL A 135 0.21 5.94 15.46
CA VAL A 135 1.28 6.95 15.49
C VAL A 135 2.33 6.53 16.51
N HIS A 136 3.51 6.14 16.07
CA HIS A 136 4.56 5.56 16.91
C HIS A 136 5.81 6.44 17.02
N THR A 137 5.60 7.75 17.15
CA THR A 137 6.71 8.69 17.25
C THR A 137 7.06 9.01 18.70
N SER A 138 8.33 9.34 18.93
CA SER A 138 8.80 9.95 20.19
C SER A 138 8.83 11.47 20.13
N ASN A 139 8.50 12.07 18.98
CA ASN A 139 8.48 13.52 18.76
C ASN A 139 7.11 14.08 19.19
N PRO A 140 7.00 14.85 20.30
CA PRO A 140 5.69 15.30 20.81
C PRO A 140 4.94 16.20 19.83
N ALA A 141 5.64 17.10 19.14
CA ALA A 141 5.05 17.98 18.13
C ALA A 141 4.60 17.18 16.90
N GLY A 142 5.37 16.16 16.54
CA GLY A 142 5.01 15.21 15.49
C GLY A 142 3.78 14.39 15.83
N GLU A 143 3.69 13.88 17.06
CA GLU A 143 2.55 13.12 17.55
C GLU A 143 1.28 13.97 17.57
N GLU A 144 1.34 15.18 18.13
CA GLU A 144 0.21 16.11 18.19
C GLU A 144 -0.32 16.41 16.78
N TRP A 145 0.59 16.71 15.85
CA TRP A 145 0.22 16.99 14.47
C TRP A 145 -0.42 15.78 13.78
N LEU A 146 0.23 14.61 13.82
CA LEU A 146 -0.25 13.40 13.16
C LEU A 146 -1.61 12.96 13.72
N THR A 147 -1.73 12.85 15.04
CA THR A 147 -2.98 12.45 15.67
C THR A 147 -4.09 13.48 15.46
N GLY A 148 -3.77 14.77 15.48
CA GLY A 148 -4.71 15.85 15.19
C GLY A 148 -5.26 15.79 13.76
N MET A 149 -4.41 15.51 12.77
CA MET A 149 -4.80 15.34 11.38
C MET A 149 -5.70 14.12 11.18
N VAL A 150 -5.32 12.96 11.74
CA VAL A 150 -6.12 11.73 11.65
C VAL A 150 -7.49 11.95 12.29
N ARG A 151 -7.56 12.55 13.49
CA ARG A 151 -8.83 12.84 14.18
C ARG A 151 -9.74 13.80 13.41
N ARG A 152 -9.16 14.72 12.64
CA ARG A 152 -9.92 15.75 11.93
C ARG A 152 -10.45 15.25 10.58
N TYR A 153 -9.67 14.46 9.85
CA TYR A 153 -9.95 14.13 8.45
C TYR A 153 -10.24 12.65 8.19
N ALA A 154 -9.80 11.73 9.05
CA ALA A 154 -10.10 10.31 8.87
C ALA A 154 -11.52 9.98 9.36
N PRO A 155 -12.14 8.89 8.85
CA PRO A 155 -13.38 8.38 9.40
C PRO A 155 -13.30 8.15 10.93
N PRO A 156 -14.42 8.33 11.66
CA PRO A 156 -14.44 8.09 13.10
C PRO A 156 -13.97 6.67 13.46
N GLY A 157 -13.12 6.55 14.49
CA GLY A 157 -12.57 5.28 14.94
C GLY A 157 -11.30 4.80 14.20
N THR A 158 -10.83 5.55 13.20
CA THR A 158 -9.62 5.17 12.43
C THR A 158 -8.33 5.26 13.26
N LEU A 159 -8.20 6.25 14.16
CA LEU A 159 -7.02 6.35 15.04
C LEU A 159 -7.11 5.29 16.15
N CYS A 160 -6.28 4.26 16.05
CA CYS A 160 -6.29 3.14 16.99
C CYS A 160 -5.31 3.36 18.14
N GLY A 161 -4.08 3.80 17.89
CA GLY A 161 -3.09 3.98 18.96
C GLY A 161 -2.07 5.06 18.67
N TYR A 162 -1.52 5.67 19.73
CA TYR A 162 -0.45 6.66 19.62
C TYR A 162 0.49 6.68 20.84
N GLY A 163 1.66 7.29 20.65
CA GLY A 163 2.71 7.53 21.64
C GLY A 163 3.62 6.33 21.91
N SER A 164 4.44 6.41 22.98
CA SER A 164 5.46 5.40 23.28
C SER A 164 4.91 3.99 23.55
N ASN A 165 3.60 3.88 23.83
CA ASN A 165 2.88 2.63 24.04
C ASN A 165 1.79 2.42 22.98
N PHE A 166 2.01 2.86 21.73
CA PHE A 166 1.00 2.83 20.66
C PHE A 166 0.34 1.45 20.42
N TRP A 167 1.02 0.34 20.72
CA TRP A 167 0.42 -1.00 20.70
C TRP A 167 -0.61 -1.23 21.81
N ALA A 168 -0.43 -0.60 22.97
CA ALA A 168 -1.28 -0.74 24.14
C ALA A 168 -2.36 0.35 24.25
N THR A 169 -2.23 1.45 23.51
CA THR A 169 -3.26 2.51 23.44
C THR A 169 -4.36 2.23 22.42
N CYS A 170 -4.20 1.14 21.64
CA CYS A 170 -5.30 0.51 20.92
C CYS A 170 -6.49 0.33 21.87
N PRO A 171 -7.70 0.83 21.57
CA PRO A 171 -8.90 0.42 22.27
C PRO A 171 -9.14 -1.04 21.89
N ILE A 172 -8.37 -1.92 22.52
CA ILE A 172 -8.71 -3.30 22.74
C ILE A 172 -10.19 -3.27 23.15
N ASP A 173 -11.00 -3.98 22.39
CA ASP A 173 -12.39 -4.30 22.71
C ASP A 173 -12.53 -4.40 24.25
N PRO A 174 -13.48 -3.70 24.89
CA PRO A 174 -13.68 -3.76 26.34
C PRO A 174 -13.66 -5.18 26.93
N VAL A 175 -13.96 -6.20 26.10
CA VAL A 175 -13.91 -7.63 26.44
C VAL A 175 -12.49 -8.11 26.82
N GLU A 176 -11.42 -7.64 26.18
CA GLU A 176 -10.05 -8.15 26.41
C GLU A 176 -9.31 -7.46 27.57
N ARG A 177 -9.82 -6.34 28.11
CA ARG A 177 -9.24 -5.70 29.32
C ARG A 177 -9.27 -6.61 30.55
N ASN A 178 -10.13 -7.63 30.58
CA ASN A 178 -10.25 -8.56 31.71
C ASN A 178 -9.15 -9.65 31.75
N VAL A 179 -8.37 -9.82 30.68
CA VAL A 179 -7.31 -10.84 30.63
C VAL A 179 -5.99 -10.29 31.20
N ILE A 180 -5.68 -9.02 30.95
CA ILE A 180 -4.39 -8.41 31.34
C ILE A 180 -4.34 -8.05 32.84
N ARG A 181 -5.49 -7.87 33.51
CA ARG A 181 -5.53 -7.65 34.96
C ARG A 181 -5.35 -8.91 35.82
N LYS A 182 -5.24 -10.10 35.22
CA LYS A 182 -5.04 -11.37 35.97
C LYS A 182 -3.56 -11.76 36.16
N PHE A 183 -2.62 -10.97 35.67
CA PHE A 183 -1.17 -11.27 35.78
C PHE A 183 -0.36 -10.12 36.42
N ARG A 184 -0.99 -9.31 37.28
CA ARG A 184 -0.28 -8.39 38.19
C ARG A 184 -0.69 -8.65 39.62
#